data_AF-A0A168J628-F1
#
_entry.id   AF-A0A168J628-F1
#
_cell.length_a   1.000
_cell.length_b   1.000
_cell.length_c   1.000
_cell.angle_alpha   90.00
_cell.angle_beta   90.00
_cell.angle_gamma   90.00
#
_symmetry.space_group_name_H-M   'P 1'
#
loop_
_entity.id
_entity.type
_entity.pdbx_description
1 polymer ?
#
loop_
_entity_poly.entity_id
_entity_poly.type
_entity_poly.pdbx_seq_one_letter_code
_entity_poly.pdbx_strand_id
1 'polypeptide(L)'
;MGDNINELTQEQLQRLLALIEQSTIDDFDRSQLFNLPEEILQELEEPFSFELKAKLKKFGRDTLKYDGGRWTQSGAINRVFLSELRKQHVDATQPIHALYKGADRLRTAAKASTEIYSDFQHIIENGGSQEEMEIVLQQIKRLAVYTFATGKELDKDAKDSALKSLKLPENMQYLRETDDEDKDLAFAPELIQKIQQGCYEEAVVKSATSKQYGGFKRNDRGRGSFRGGQKRGSFFGRGRGRGFTPTNDNNNQHQSTTSHPN
;
A
#
# COMPACT_ATOMS: atom_id res chain seq x y z
N MET A 1 -8.48 70.54 26.30
CA MET A 1 -7.58 69.48 26.77
C MET A 1 -7.20 68.70 25.54
N GLY A 2 -5.99 68.95 25.02
CA GLY A 2 -5.50 68.29 23.82
C GLY A 2 -4.71 67.08 24.26
N ASP A 3 -5.33 65.90 24.18
CA ASP A 3 -4.66 64.66 24.54
C ASP A 3 -3.59 64.35 23.49
N ASN A 4 -2.37 64.20 23.98
CA ASN A 4 -1.14 64.11 23.22
C ASN A 4 -1.12 62.74 22.50
N ILE A 5 -1.42 62.72 21.21
CA ILE A 5 -1.44 61.51 20.34
C ILE A 5 -0.03 60.86 20.24
N ASN A 6 1.01 61.50 20.78
CA ASN A 6 2.42 61.10 20.66
C ASN A 6 2.99 60.34 21.88
N GLU A 7 2.19 59.97 22.87
CA GLU A 7 2.67 59.25 24.07
C GLU A 7 2.20 57.78 24.07
N LEU A 8 2.40 57.06 22.96
CA LEU A 8 2.38 55.59 23.03
C LEU A 8 3.69 55.10 23.64
N THR A 9 3.59 54.39 24.76
CA THR A 9 4.74 53.73 25.37
C THR A 9 5.29 52.64 24.45
N GLN A 10 6.59 52.35 24.56
CA GLN A 10 7.29 51.40 23.70
C GLN A 10 6.66 49.99 23.72
N GLU A 11 6.08 49.58 24.86
CA GLU A 11 5.33 48.35 25.00
C GLU A 11 3.99 48.37 24.23
N GLN A 12 3.31 49.51 24.18
CA GLN A 12 2.07 49.68 23.41
C GLN A 12 2.34 49.65 21.91
N LEU A 13 3.46 50.23 21.45
CA LEU A 13 3.90 50.13 20.05
C LEU A 13 4.25 48.69 19.65
N GLN A 14 4.96 47.95 20.51
CA GLN A 14 5.27 46.53 20.26
C GLN A 14 4.01 45.66 20.21
N ARG A 15 3.04 45.90 21.10
CA ARG A 15 1.74 45.19 21.06
C ARG A 15 0.96 45.53 19.79
N LEU A 16 0.99 46.77 19.33
CA LEU A 16 0.36 47.19 18.08
C LEU A 16 1.00 46.51 16.87
N LEU A 17 2.33 46.44 16.82
CA LEU A 17 3.04 45.72 15.75
C LEU A 17 2.72 44.23 15.75
N ALA A 18 2.70 43.58 16.91
CA ALA A 18 2.33 42.16 17.04
C ALA A 18 0.87 41.90 16.64
N LEU A 19 -0.05 42.83 16.95
CA LEU A 19 -1.45 42.76 16.53
C LEU A 19 -1.61 42.95 15.01
N ILE A 20 -0.83 43.85 14.41
CA ILE A 20 -0.84 44.07 12.96
C ILE A 20 -0.30 42.82 12.26
N GLU A 21 0.82 42.26 12.72
CA GLU A 21 1.37 40.99 12.20
C GLU A 21 0.40 39.81 12.37
N GLN A 22 -0.36 39.73 13.46
CA GLN A 22 -1.40 38.71 13.61
C GLN A 22 -2.61 38.96 12.70
N SER A 23 -3.04 40.22 12.53
CA SER A 23 -4.17 40.56 11.68
C SER A 23 -3.90 40.35 10.18
N THR A 24 -2.66 40.57 9.73
CA THR A 24 -2.29 40.31 8.34
C THR A 24 -2.23 38.81 8.01
N ILE A 25 -2.07 37.95 9.01
CA ILE A 25 -2.17 36.49 8.87
C ILE A 25 -3.64 36.04 8.76
N ASP A 26 -4.56 36.73 9.42
CA ASP A 26 -6.00 36.39 9.45
C ASP A 26 -6.79 36.93 8.23
N ASP A 27 -6.31 37.98 7.56
CA ASP A 27 -6.95 38.55 6.36
C ASP A 27 -6.55 37.86 5.03
N PHE A 28 -5.70 36.83 5.09
CA PHE A 28 -5.35 36.05 3.90
C PHE A 28 -6.47 35.06 3.58
N ASP A 29 -7.34 35.43 2.64
CA ASP A 29 -8.42 34.58 2.14
C ASP A 29 -7.89 33.33 1.41
N ARG A 30 -7.64 32.28 2.18
CA ARG A 30 -7.20 30.96 1.68
C ARG A 30 -8.21 30.31 0.75
N SER A 31 -9.45 30.81 0.67
CA SER A 31 -10.47 30.19 -0.17
C SER A 31 -10.16 30.27 -1.67
N GLN A 32 -9.33 31.23 -2.07
CA GLN A 32 -8.87 31.37 -3.45
C GLN A 32 -7.80 30.34 -3.85
N LEU A 33 -7.20 29.62 -2.88
CA LEU A 33 -6.17 28.61 -3.09
C LEU A 33 -6.70 27.17 -3.16
N PHE A 34 -8.03 26.96 -3.13
CA PHE A 34 -8.58 25.60 -3.18
C PHE A 34 -8.39 24.89 -4.52
N ASN A 35 -8.23 25.66 -5.60
CA ASN A 35 -7.96 25.10 -6.91
C ASN A 35 -6.48 24.70 -7.01
N LEU A 36 -6.21 23.53 -7.58
CA LEU A 36 -4.83 23.12 -7.83
C LEU A 36 -4.19 24.12 -8.82
N PRO A 37 -3.00 24.67 -8.51
CA PRO A 37 -2.32 25.61 -9.40
C PRO A 37 -2.18 25.04 -10.82
N GLU A 38 -2.43 25.89 -11.82
CA GLU A 38 -2.43 25.51 -13.24
C GLU A 38 -1.09 24.91 -13.66
N GLU A 39 0.02 25.41 -13.09
CA GLU A 39 1.35 24.93 -13.40
C GLU A 39 1.59 23.49 -12.91
N ILE A 40 0.92 23.08 -11.83
CA ILE A 40 0.96 21.70 -11.32
C ILE A 40 0.04 20.81 -12.17
N LEU A 41 -1.17 21.29 -12.47
CA LEU A 41 -2.12 20.57 -13.34
C LEU A 41 -1.49 20.28 -14.71
N GLN A 42 -0.88 21.28 -15.34
CA GLN A 42 -0.24 21.14 -16.65
C GLN A 42 0.86 20.08 -16.64
N GLU A 43 1.67 20.00 -15.57
CA GLU A 43 2.69 18.96 -15.43
C GLU A 43 2.10 17.57 -15.17
N LEU A 44 0.95 17.48 -14.50
CA LEU A 44 0.25 16.21 -14.26
C LEU A 44 -0.49 15.70 -15.50
N GLU A 45 -1.00 16.61 -16.33
CA GLU A 45 -1.74 16.34 -17.57
C GLU A 45 -0.83 16.19 -18.80
N GLU A 46 0.49 16.27 -18.63
CA GLU A 46 1.44 16.11 -19.73
C GLU A 46 1.13 14.83 -20.54
N PRO A 47 0.95 14.95 -21.87
CA PRO A 47 0.27 13.95 -22.71
C PRO A 47 1.02 12.63 -22.87
N PHE A 48 2.22 12.53 -22.32
CA PHE A 48 2.97 11.28 -22.24
C PHE A 48 3.19 10.93 -20.76
N SER A 49 2.31 10.07 -20.23
CA SER A 49 2.53 9.35 -18.97
C SER A 49 3.97 8.78 -18.86
N PHE A 50 4.62 8.49 -19.99
CA PHE A 50 6.03 8.12 -20.05
C PHE A 50 7.00 9.22 -19.59
N GLU A 51 6.83 10.46 -20.04
CA GLU A 51 7.67 11.60 -19.65
C GLU A 51 7.45 11.95 -18.18
N LEU A 52 6.19 11.98 -17.73
CA LEU A 52 5.87 12.13 -16.31
C LEU A 52 6.54 11.03 -15.48
N LYS A 53 6.42 9.75 -15.87
CA LYS A 53 7.11 8.64 -15.19
C LYS A 53 8.64 8.79 -15.19
N ALA A 54 9.23 9.31 -16.26
CA ALA A 54 10.66 9.58 -16.32
C ALA A 54 11.05 10.69 -15.34
N LYS A 55 10.27 11.78 -15.27
CA LYS A 55 10.43 12.87 -14.30
C LYS A 55 10.31 12.38 -12.87
N LEU A 56 9.32 11.53 -12.55
CA LEU A 56 9.16 10.94 -11.21
C LEU A 56 10.34 10.07 -10.81
N LYS A 57 10.83 9.23 -11.73
CA LYS A 57 12.02 8.40 -11.48
C LYS A 57 13.27 9.25 -11.26
N LYS A 58 13.40 10.35 -12.01
CA LYS A 58 14.50 11.30 -11.84
C LYS A 58 14.39 11.99 -10.48
N PHE A 59 13.23 12.51 -10.12
CA PHE A 59 12.97 13.14 -8.82
C PHE A 59 13.37 12.24 -7.65
N GLY A 60 12.95 10.97 -7.67
CA GLY A 60 13.33 10.03 -6.61
C GLY A 60 14.82 9.67 -6.55
N ARG A 61 15.57 9.84 -7.65
CA ARG A 61 17.04 9.68 -7.66
C ARG A 61 17.75 10.93 -7.17
N ASP A 62 17.21 12.09 -7.50
CA ASP A 62 17.81 13.39 -7.22
C ASP A 62 17.56 13.83 -5.77
N THR A 63 16.52 13.32 -5.10
CA THR A 63 16.27 13.58 -3.67
C THR A 63 17.46 13.23 -2.77
N LEU A 64 17.76 14.13 -1.84
CA LEU A 64 18.81 13.95 -0.84
C LEU A 64 18.62 12.70 0.03
N LYS A 65 19.74 12.10 0.43
CA LYS A 65 19.76 10.96 1.34
C LYS A 65 20.00 11.44 2.76
N TYR A 66 18.95 11.35 3.57
CA TYR A 66 19.02 11.62 5.01
C TYR A 66 19.25 10.33 5.80
N ASP A 67 20.17 10.39 6.77
CA ASP A 67 20.29 9.36 7.79
C ASP A 67 19.35 9.66 8.96
N GLY A 68 18.29 8.88 9.07
CA GLY A 68 17.32 8.93 10.17
C GLY A 68 17.07 7.54 10.75
N GLY A 69 18.03 6.63 10.59
CA GLY A 69 17.92 5.24 11.01
C GLY A 69 16.66 4.56 10.47
N ARG A 70 15.83 4.02 11.37
CA ARG A 70 14.64 3.21 11.01
C ARG A 70 13.56 4.00 10.26
N TRP A 71 13.55 5.33 10.36
CA TRP A 71 12.52 6.17 9.72
C TRP A 71 12.80 6.42 8.24
N THR A 72 14.08 6.50 7.84
CA THR A 72 14.47 6.74 6.45
C THR A 72 14.77 5.47 5.66
N GLN A 73 14.82 4.32 6.34
CA GLN A 73 15.09 3.01 5.76
C GLN A 73 13.83 2.26 5.33
N SER A 74 13.94 1.58 4.19
CA SER A 74 12.90 0.68 3.67
C SER A 74 12.78 -0.58 4.51
N GLY A 75 11.55 -0.96 4.85
CA GLY A 75 11.27 -2.28 5.42
C GLY A 75 11.22 -3.36 4.34
N ALA A 76 11.26 -4.63 4.75
CA ALA A 76 11.09 -5.77 3.85
C ALA A 76 10.52 -6.98 4.59
N ILE A 77 9.87 -7.89 3.84
CA ILE A 77 9.42 -9.18 4.37
C ILE A 77 10.62 -10.13 4.53
N ASN A 78 10.66 -10.88 5.64
CA ASN A 78 11.63 -11.96 5.82
C ASN A 78 11.41 -13.07 4.78
N ARG A 79 12.48 -13.43 4.06
CA ARG A 79 12.44 -14.35 2.92
C ARG A 79 11.82 -15.72 3.23
N VAL A 80 11.98 -16.19 4.48
CA VAL A 80 11.45 -17.49 4.94
C VAL A 80 9.93 -17.57 4.75
N PHE A 81 9.19 -16.47 4.95
CA PHE A 81 7.74 -16.44 4.85
C PHE A 81 7.21 -16.28 3.41
N LEU A 82 8.06 -15.99 2.43
CA LEU A 82 7.61 -15.78 1.03
C LEU A 82 6.93 -17.03 0.46
N SER A 83 7.43 -18.21 0.82
CA SER A 83 6.84 -19.48 0.37
C SER A 83 5.45 -19.72 0.94
N GLU A 84 5.19 -19.26 2.17
CA GLU A 84 3.88 -19.37 2.81
C GLU A 84 2.89 -18.35 2.26
N LEU A 85 3.35 -17.12 2.01
CA LEU A 85 2.53 -16.06 1.42
C LEU A 85 2.08 -16.39 0.00
N ARG A 86 2.91 -17.11 -0.78
CA ARG A 86 2.56 -17.58 -2.13
C ARG A 86 1.54 -18.73 -2.14
N LYS A 87 1.40 -19.47 -1.04
CA LYS A 87 0.43 -20.58 -0.92
C LYS A 87 -1.00 -20.08 -0.69
N GLN A 88 -1.16 -18.80 -0.35
CA GLN A 88 -2.46 -18.20 -0.15
C GLN A 88 -3.25 -18.14 -1.47
N HIS A 89 -4.58 -18.15 -1.36
CA HIS A 89 -5.50 -18.10 -2.50
C HIS A 89 -5.23 -16.90 -3.43
N VAL A 90 -4.87 -15.77 -2.82
CA VAL A 90 -4.29 -14.61 -3.51
C VAL A 90 -2.83 -14.59 -3.10
N ASP A 91 -1.90 -14.60 -4.07
CA ASP A 91 -0.47 -14.46 -3.78
C ASP A 91 -0.23 -13.15 -3.02
N ALA A 92 -0.07 -13.26 -1.71
CA ALA A 92 0.03 -12.11 -0.82
C ALA A 92 1.37 -11.38 -0.97
N THR A 93 2.35 -11.96 -1.66
CA THR A 93 3.65 -11.31 -1.86
C THR A 93 3.53 -10.05 -2.72
N GLN A 94 2.65 -10.06 -3.72
CA GLN A 94 2.44 -8.92 -4.62
C GLN A 94 1.86 -7.68 -3.91
N PRO A 95 0.70 -7.74 -3.22
CA PRO A 95 0.15 -6.58 -2.53
C PRO A 95 1.07 -6.09 -1.41
N ILE A 96 1.78 -6.99 -0.70
CA ILE A 96 2.74 -6.56 0.33
C ILE A 96 3.93 -5.82 -0.31
N HIS A 97 4.44 -6.28 -1.46
CA HIS A 97 5.49 -5.55 -2.18
C HIS A 97 5.01 -4.19 -2.69
N ALA A 98 3.76 -4.08 -3.17
CA ALA A 98 3.17 -2.81 -3.56
C ALA A 98 3.12 -1.81 -2.38
N LEU A 99 2.75 -2.29 -1.17
CA LEU A 99 2.77 -1.47 0.05
C LEU A 99 4.18 -0.97 0.40
N TYR A 100 5.19 -1.84 0.35
CA TYR A 100 6.58 -1.42 0.60
C TYR A 100 7.07 -0.39 -0.42
N LYS A 101 6.74 -0.59 -1.70
CA LYS A 101 7.06 0.35 -2.77
C LYS A 101 6.37 1.70 -2.56
N GLY A 102 5.10 1.71 -2.15
CA GLY A 102 4.37 2.92 -1.80
C GLY A 102 4.98 3.66 -0.61
N ALA A 103 5.35 2.92 0.44
CA ALA A 103 6.04 3.49 1.60
C ALA A 103 7.39 4.11 1.21
N ASP A 104 8.13 3.52 0.27
CA ASP A 104 9.38 4.11 -0.22
C ASP A 104 9.17 5.40 -1.01
N ARG A 105 8.12 5.49 -1.84
CA ARG A 105 7.75 6.74 -2.51
C ARG A 105 7.38 7.83 -1.49
N LEU A 106 6.66 7.49 -0.42
CA LEU A 106 6.36 8.43 0.67
C LEU A 106 7.62 8.89 1.41
N ARG A 107 8.59 8.01 1.65
CA ARG A 107 9.89 8.41 2.21
C ARG A 107 10.65 9.36 1.28
N THR A 108 10.57 9.18 -0.03
CA THR A 108 11.14 10.13 -1.01
C THR A 108 10.48 11.51 -0.88
N ALA A 109 9.14 11.56 -0.82
CA ALA A 109 8.43 12.82 -0.60
C ALA A 109 8.80 13.48 0.74
N ALA A 110 8.95 12.69 1.80
CA ALA A 110 9.38 13.17 3.11
C ALA A 110 10.79 13.79 3.06
N LYS A 111 11.74 13.15 2.36
CA LYS A 111 13.10 13.69 2.18
C LYS A 111 13.10 15.02 1.43
N ALA A 112 12.34 15.12 0.35
CA ALA A 112 12.16 16.40 -0.36
C ALA A 112 11.49 17.47 0.52
N SER A 113 10.54 17.07 1.36
CA SER A 113 9.91 17.99 2.33
C SER A 113 10.92 18.49 3.38
N THR A 114 11.84 17.62 3.82
CA THR A 114 12.93 17.98 4.74
C THR A 114 13.95 18.93 4.09
N GLU A 115 14.22 18.76 2.80
CA GLU A 115 15.06 19.68 2.02
C GLU A 115 14.43 21.08 2.00
N ILE A 116 13.17 21.18 1.58
CA ILE A 116 12.41 22.44 1.56
C ILE A 116 12.35 23.08 2.95
N TYR A 117 12.16 22.29 4.01
CA TYR A 117 12.18 22.80 5.39
C TYR A 117 13.53 23.43 5.75
N SER A 118 14.63 22.76 5.39
CA SER A 118 15.99 23.26 5.63
C SER A 118 16.26 24.53 4.83
N ASP A 119 15.79 24.59 3.59
CA ASP A 119 15.94 25.76 2.72
C ASP A 119 15.18 26.98 3.28
N PHE A 120 13.95 26.79 3.76
CA PHE A 120 13.21 27.86 4.45
C PHE A 120 13.90 28.31 5.74
N GLN A 121 14.42 27.36 6.54
CA GLN A 121 15.14 27.71 7.75
C GLN A 121 16.37 28.57 7.43
N HIS A 122 17.12 28.22 6.39
CA HIS A 122 18.26 29.00 5.91
C HIS A 122 17.84 30.41 5.46
N ILE A 123 16.77 30.53 4.67
CA ILE A 123 16.23 31.82 4.21
C ILE A 123 15.82 32.72 5.37
N ILE A 124 15.19 32.15 6.41
CA ILE A 124 14.75 32.89 7.59
C ILE A 124 15.96 33.36 8.41
N GLU A 125 16.97 32.51 8.60
CA GLU A 125 18.13 32.80 9.45
C GLU A 125 19.11 33.78 8.79
N ASN A 126 19.35 33.64 7.49
CA ASN A 126 20.41 34.39 6.78
C ASN A 126 19.87 35.51 5.88
N GLY A 127 18.54 35.60 5.71
CA GLY A 127 17.90 36.43 4.70
C GLY A 127 18.00 35.77 3.33
N GLY A 128 16.85 35.59 2.67
CA GLY A 128 16.79 35.01 1.32
C GLY A 128 16.63 36.06 0.23
N SER A 129 17.32 35.83 -0.88
CA SER A 129 17.08 36.51 -2.15
C SER A 129 15.79 36.02 -2.81
N GLN A 130 15.25 36.81 -3.75
CA GLN A 130 14.12 36.38 -4.57
C GLN A 130 14.43 35.10 -5.36
N GLU A 131 15.66 34.98 -5.88
CA GLU A 131 16.09 33.80 -6.64
C GLU A 131 16.06 32.52 -5.80
N GLU A 132 16.50 32.59 -4.54
CA GLU A 132 16.43 31.44 -3.61
C GLU A 132 14.98 31.04 -3.32
N MET A 133 14.08 32.01 -3.14
CA MET A 133 12.66 31.73 -2.94
C MET A 133 12.02 31.10 -4.18
N GLU A 134 12.41 31.53 -5.38
CA GLU A 134 11.93 30.94 -6.65
C GLU A 134 12.42 29.49 -6.81
N ILE A 135 13.65 29.17 -6.39
CA ILE A 135 14.18 27.80 -6.37
C ILE A 135 13.36 26.91 -5.42
N VAL A 136 13.08 27.40 -4.21
CA VAL A 136 12.26 26.68 -3.22
C VAL A 136 10.85 26.45 -3.75
N LEU A 137 10.25 27.45 -4.41
CA LEU A 137 8.93 27.31 -5.03
C LEU A 137 8.92 26.23 -6.12
N GLN A 138 9.97 26.15 -6.94
CA GLN A 138 10.12 25.11 -7.95
C GLN A 138 10.29 23.71 -7.33
N GLN A 139 11.02 23.57 -6.23
CA GLN A 139 11.10 22.30 -5.48
C GLN A 139 9.74 21.89 -4.91
N ILE A 140 8.99 22.82 -4.33
CA ILE A 140 7.63 22.59 -3.83
C ILE A 140 6.71 22.12 -4.96
N LYS A 141 6.76 22.80 -6.12
CA LYS A 141 6.00 22.40 -7.31
C LYS A 141 6.30 20.96 -7.72
N ARG A 142 7.59 20.61 -7.84
CA ARG A 142 8.02 19.25 -8.21
C ARG A 142 7.60 18.20 -7.18
N LEU A 143 7.67 18.54 -5.89
CA LEU A 143 7.20 17.68 -4.81
C LEU A 143 5.67 17.45 -4.89
N ALA A 144 4.89 18.48 -5.17
CA ALA A 144 3.45 18.39 -5.36
C ALA A 144 3.12 17.46 -6.54
N VAL A 145 3.73 17.69 -7.71
CA VAL A 145 3.57 16.83 -8.89
C VAL A 145 3.94 15.37 -8.55
N TYR A 146 5.07 15.17 -7.86
CA TYR A 146 5.53 13.85 -7.46
C TYR A 146 4.54 13.11 -6.56
N THR A 147 3.97 13.81 -5.58
CA THR A 147 3.05 13.23 -4.59
C THR A 147 1.67 12.93 -5.18
N PHE A 148 1.11 13.83 -5.99
CA PHE A 148 -0.14 13.57 -6.72
C PHE A 148 -0.01 12.39 -7.69
N ALA A 149 1.06 12.38 -8.50
CA ALA A 149 1.29 11.28 -9.44
C ALA A 149 1.55 9.95 -8.72
N THR A 150 2.26 9.98 -7.58
CA THR A 150 2.44 8.80 -6.72
C THR A 150 1.12 8.28 -6.18
N GLY A 151 0.20 9.17 -5.77
CA GLY A 151 -1.15 8.80 -5.34
C GLY A 151 -1.89 8.03 -6.44
N LYS A 152 -1.92 8.58 -7.65
CA LYS A 152 -2.54 7.94 -8.82
C LYS A 152 -1.92 6.58 -9.15
N GLU A 153 -0.60 6.42 -9.00
CA GLU A 153 0.06 5.12 -9.16
C GLU A 153 -0.34 4.11 -8.07
N LEU A 154 -0.56 4.55 -6.82
CA LEU A 154 -1.01 3.69 -5.73
C LEU A 154 -2.46 3.25 -5.90
N ASP A 155 -3.33 4.11 -6.42
CA ASP A 155 -4.70 3.74 -6.77
C ASP A 155 -4.72 2.64 -7.85
N LYS A 156 -3.81 2.71 -8.83
CA LYS A 156 -3.62 1.66 -9.84
C LYS A 156 -3.12 0.35 -9.21
N ASP A 157 -2.10 0.42 -8.36
CA ASP A 157 -1.58 -0.75 -7.62
C ASP A 157 -2.70 -1.41 -6.76
N ALA A 158 -3.62 -0.62 -6.19
CA ALA A 158 -4.77 -1.10 -5.43
C ALA A 158 -5.85 -1.75 -6.33
N LYS A 159 -6.20 -1.12 -7.46
CA LYS A 159 -7.12 -1.69 -8.46
C LYS A 159 -6.62 -3.04 -8.97
N ASP A 160 -5.33 -3.15 -9.30
CA ASP A 160 -4.70 -4.39 -9.76
C ASP A 160 -4.77 -5.49 -8.69
N SER A 161 -4.54 -5.13 -7.42
CA SER A 161 -4.63 -6.05 -6.28
C SER A 161 -6.08 -6.53 -6.07
N ALA A 162 -7.07 -5.66 -6.25
CA ALA A 162 -8.48 -6.01 -6.19
C ALA A 162 -8.88 -6.95 -7.35
N LEU A 163 -8.47 -6.69 -8.59
CA LEU A 163 -8.75 -7.55 -9.75
C LEU A 163 -8.13 -8.94 -9.64
N LYS A 164 -6.95 -9.06 -9.02
CA LYS A 164 -6.32 -10.36 -8.74
C LYS A 164 -7.07 -11.14 -7.66
N SER A 165 -7.68 -10.42 -6.71
CA SER A 165 -8.47 -11.01 -5.63
C SER A 165 -9.85 -11.46 -6.11
N LEU A 166 -10.42 -10.76 -7.08
CA LEU A 166 -11.62 -11.18 -7.78
C LEU A 166 -11.31 -12.45 -8.60
N LYS A 167 -12.05 -13.53 -8.34
CA LYS A 167 -11.99 -14.78 -9.11
C LYS A 167 -12.57 -14.57 -10.50
N LEU A 168 -11.84 -13.88 -11.37
CA LEU A 168 -12.26 -13.66 -12.74
C LEU A 168 -12.14 -14.97 -13.55
N PRO A 169 -13.14 -15.32 -14.37
CA PRO A 169 -13.06 -16.40 -15.33
C PRO A 169 -11.83 -16.25 -16.25
N GLU A 170 -11.25 -17.36 -16.70
CA GLU A 170 -10.01 -17.37 -17.48
C GLU A 170 -10.14 -16.58 -18.81
N ASN A 171 -11.33 -16.60 -19.42
CA ASN A 171 -11.66 -15.83 -20.61
C ASN A 171 -11.83 -14.33 -20.35
N MET A 172 -11.74 -13.84 -19.11
CA MET A 172 -11.89 -12.43 -18.73
C MET A 172 -10.61 -11.80 -18.18
N GLN A 173 -9.49 -12.51 -18.22
CA GLN A 173 -8.21 -11.98 -17.72
C GLN A 173 -7.72 -10.74 -18.49
N TYR A 174 -8.15 -10.54 -19.75
CA TYR A 174 -7.83 -9.36 -20.56
C TYR A 174 -8.41 -8.06 -19.98
N LEU A 175 -9.46 -8.14 -19.16
CA LEU A 175 -10.04 -6.97 -18.47
C LEU A 175 -9.11 -6.40 -17.38
N ARG A 176 -7.97 -7.03 -17.13
CA ARG A 176 -6.92 -6.52 -16.25
C ARG A 176 -6.05 -5.45 -16.92
N GLU A 177 -6.10 -5.32 -18.24
CA GLU A 177 -5.24 -4.42 -19.02
C GLU A 177 -5.96 -3.16 -19.51
N THR A 178 -7.23 -2.96 -19.18
CA THR A 178 -7.92 -1.72 -19.54
C THR A 178 -7.39 -0.55 -18.71
N ASP A 179 -6.66 0.33 -19.39
CA ASP A 179 -6.35 1.68 -18.91
C ASP A 179 -7.67 2.45 -18.86
N ASP A 180 -8.30 2.49 -17.69
CA ASP A 180 -9.53 3.24 -17.50
C ASP A 180 -9.21 4.64 -16.95
N GLU A 181 -9.87 5.60 -17.56
CA GLU A 181 -10.01 7.01 -17.24
C GLU A 181 -10.24 7.27 -15.74
N ASP A 182 -9.95 8.49 -15.30
CA ASP A 182 -10.20 9.02 -13.95
C ASP A 182 -11.68 8.88 -13.59
N LYS A 183 -12.04 7.73 -13.02
CA LYS A 183 -13.38 7.40 -12.54
C LYS A 183 -13.37 7.38 -11.01
N ASP A 184 -14.44 7.87 -10.41
CA ASP A 184 -14.60 7.98 -8.95
C ASP A 184 -14.49 6.63 -8.21
N LEU A 185 -14.73 5.52 -8.91
CA LEU A 185 -14.62 4.16 -8.38
C LEU A 185 -13.53 3.38 -9.10
N ALA A 186 -12.84 2.52 -8.37
CA ALA A 186 -11.79 1.64 -8.91
C ALA A 186 -12.27 0.76 -10.08
N PHE A 187 -13.58 0.48 -10.16
CA PHE A 187 -14.20 -0.25 -11.27
C PHE A 187 -15.34 0.56 -11.86
N ALA A 188 -15.28 0.78 -13.17
CA ALA A 188 -16.36 1.40 -13.92
C ALA A 188 -17.62 0.50 -13.92
N PRO A 189 -18.83 1.07 -13.99
CA PRO A 189 -20.06 0.30 -14.12
C PRO A 189 -20.03 -0.67 -15.32
N GLU A 190 -19.43 -0.27 -16.44
CA GLU A 190 -19.28 -1.13 -17.62
C GLU A 190 -18.39 -2.36 -17.32
N LEU A 191 -17.30 -2.15 -16.58
CA LEU A 191 -16.38 -3.21 -16.19
C LEU A 191 -17.04 -4.17 -15.19
N ILE A 192 -17.80 -3.64 -14.23
CA ILE A 192 -18.57 -4.45 -13.27
C ILE A 192 -19.59 -5.31 -14.02
N GLN A 193 -20.34 -4.73 -14.96
CA GLN A 193 -21.33 -5.46 -15.74
C GLN A 193 -20.69 -6.60 -16.55
N LYS A 194 -19.54 -6.34 -17.20
CA LYS A 194 -18.78 -7.37 -17.91
C LYS A 194 -18.35 -8.51 -16.98
N ILE A 195 -17.79 -8.20 -15.81
CA ILE A 195 -17.37 -9.20 -14.82
C ILE A 195 -18.56 -10.03 -14.35
N GLN A 196 -19.68 -9.39 -14.01
CA GLN A 196 -20.89 -10.08 -13.55
C GLN A 196 -21.47 -10.99 -14.64
N GLN A 197 -21.52 -10.51 -15.89
CA GLN A 197 -22.00 -11.29 -17.02
C GLN A 197 -21.14 -12.55 -17.23
N GLY A 198 -19.81 -12.43 -17.24
CA GLY A 198 -18.94 -13.59 -17.41
C GLY A 198 -19.02 -14.60 -16.27
N CYS A 199 -19.09 -14.12 -15.03
CA CYS A 199 -19.31 -14.97 -13.87
C CYS A 199 -20.64 -15.74 -13.98
N TYR A 200 -21.70 -15.07 -14.45
CA TYR A 200 -22.99 -15.71 -14.67
C TYR A 200 -22.94 -16.76 -15.79
N GLU A 201 -22.35 -16.42 -16.94
CA GLU A 201 -22.19 -17.34 -18.08
C GLU A 201 -21.39 -18.59 -17.68
N GLU A 202 -20.27 -18.42 -16.98
CA GLU A 202 -19.46 -19.54 -16.50
C GLU A 202 -20.24 -20.41 -15.49
N ALA A 203 -21.00 -19.80 -14.58
CA ALA A 203 -21.85 -20.52 -13.63
C ALA A 203 -22.95 -21.33 -14.32
N VAL A 204 -23.57 -20.78 -15.37
CA VAL A 204 -24.56 -21.48 -16.20
C VAL A 204 -23.91 -22.67 -16.91
N VAL A 205 -22.74 -22.49 -17.53
CA VAL A 205 -22.00 -23.58 -18.20
C VAL A 205 -21.61 -24.68 -17.22
N LYS A 206 -21.08 -24.34 -16.04
CA LYS A 206 -20.75 -25.31 -14.97
C LYS A 206 -22.00 -26.06 -14.47
N SER A 207 -23.13 -25.37 -14.33
CA SER A 207 -24.41 -25.99 -13.93
C SER A 207 -24.97 -26.94 -15.00
N ALA A 208 -24.82 -26.58 -16.28
CA ALA A 208 -25.25 -27.42 -17.41
C ALA A 208 -24.38 -28.68 -17.58
N THR A 209 -23.06 -28.55 -17.40
CA THR A 209 -22.09 -29.65 -17.57
C THR A 209 -21.99 -30.59 -16.38
N SER A 210 -22.17 -30.10 -15.14
CA SER A 210 -22.12 -30.94 -13.92
C SER A 210 -23.26 -31.96 -13.83
N LYS A 211 -24.39 -31.74 -14.52
CA LYS A 211 -25.50 -32.69 -14.59
C LYS A 211 -25.24 -33.89 -15.52
N GLN A 212 -24.24 -33.83 -16.39
CA GLN A 212 -23.92 -34.93 -17.33
C GLN A 212 -22.96 -35.99 -16.77
N TYR A 213 -22.26 -35.73 -15.66
CA TYR A 213 -21.25 -36.64 -15.08
C TYR A 213 -21.65 -37.22 -13.70
N GLY A 214 -22.94 -37.55 -13.53
CA GLY A 214 -23.50 -38.07 -12.27
C GLY A 214 -24.43 -39.27 -12.47
N GLY A 215 -24.01 -40.24 -13.28
CA GLY A 215 -24.74 -41.49 -13.47
C GLY A 215 -24.75 -42.36 -12.20
N PHE A 216 -25.95 -42.67 -11.71
CA PHE A 216 -26.33 -43.79 -10.84
C PHE A 216 -25.64 -43.92 -9.47
N LYS A 217 -26.26 -43.34 -8.43
CA LYS A 217 -26.38 -44.04 -7.14
C LYS A 217 -27.83 -44.45 -6.94
N ARG A 218 -28.09 -45.75 -7.16
CA ARG A 218 -29.35 -46.41 -6.83
C ARG A 218 -29.64 -46.26 -5.34
N ASN A 219 -30.88 -45.90 -5.06
CA ASN A 219 -31.54 -46.13 -3.78
C ASN A 219 -31.47 -47.62 -3.46
N ASP A 220 -30.71 -47.99 -2.43
CA ASP A 220 -30.83 -49.31 -1.78
C ASP A 220 -31.34 -49.10 -0.35
N ARG A 221 -32.64 -48.77 -0.25
CA ARG A 221 -33.44 -49.04 0.95
C ARG A 221 -34.04 -50.44 0.79
N GLY A 222 -33.19 -51.45 0.91
CA GLY A 222 -33.55 -52.87 0.88
C GLY A 222 -33.46 -53.50 2.26
N ARG A 223 -34.63 -53.75 2.86
CA ARG A 223 -34.85 -54.60 4.05
C ARG A 223 -34.13 -55.95 3.92
N GLY A 224 -33.41 -56.35 4.96
CA GLY A 224 -32.86 -57.70 5.12
C GLY A 224 -32.60 -58.04 6.59
N SER A 225 -33.61 -58.57 7.26
CA SER A 225 -33.62 -59.05 8.65
C SER A 225 -32.74 -60.29 8.83
N PHE A 226 -31.86 -60.32 9.85
CA PHE A 226 -31.65 -61.53 10.67
C PHE A 226 -31.29 -61.20 12.12
N ARG A 227 -32.10 -61.75 13.02
CA ARG A 227 -31.95 -61.81 14.48
C ARG A 227 -30.83 -62.78 14.89
N GLY A 228 -30.15 -62.46 15.99
CA GLY A 228 -29.87 -63.46 17.03
C GLY A 228 -28.40 -63.76 17.32
N GLY A 229 -28.01 -63.66 18.60
CA GLY A 229 -26.91 -64.45 19.16
C GLY A 229 -25.88 -63.69 20.00
N GLN A 230 -26.23 -63.36 21.25
CA GLN A 230 -25.24 -63.27 22.31
C GLN A 230 -24.54 -64.62 22.47
N LYS A 231 -23.20 -64.69 22.32
CA LYS A 231 -22.37 -65.59 23.13
C LYS A 231 -21.02 -64.97 23.44
N ARG A 232 -20.78 -64.84 24.75
CA ARG A 232 -19.48 -64.66 25.40
C ARG A 232 -18.53 -65.82 25.06
N GLY A 233 -17.24 -65.53 24.98
CA GLY A 233 -16.18 -66.54 24.95
C GLY A 233 -14.80 -65.91 24.78
N SER A 234 -14.16 -65.51 25.88
CA SER A 234 -12.73 -65.22 25.96
C SER A 234 -11.94 -66.54 25.97
N PHE A 235 -10.84 -66.65 25.20
CA PHE A 235 -9.49 -66.92 25.71
C PHE A 235 -8.49 -67.43 24.63
N PHE A 236 -7.30 -66.81 24.66
CA PHE A 236 -5.97 -67.23 24.16
C PHE A 236 -5.66 -67.30 22.65
N GLY A 237 -4.70 -66.46 22.22
CA GLY A 237 -4.02 -66.58 20.94
C GLY A 237 -3.04 -65.45 20.60
N ARG A 238 -1.96 -65.35 21.38
CA ARG A 238 -0.68 -64.62 21.13
C ARG A 238 -0.41 -64.14 19.69
N GLY A 239 0.08 -62.90 19.55
CA GLY A 239 0.98 -62.55 18.44
C GLY A 239 1.25 -61.05 18.21
N ARG A 240 2.25 -60.50 18.92
CA ARG A 240 3.27 -59.48 18.51
C ARG A 240 2.81 -58.37 17.53
N GLY A 241 2.94 -57.07 17.78
CA GLY A 241 3.87 -56.32 18.62
C GLY A 241 4.35 -55.07 17.86
N ARG A 242 4.76 -54.05 18.63
CA ARG A 242 5.29 -52.71 18.27
C ARG A 242 4.22 -51.65 17.93
N GLY A 243 4.11 -50.55 18.65
CA GLY A 243 4.96 -50.00 19.71
C GLY A 243 4.84 -48.49 19.68
N PHE A 244 4.06 -47.93 20.60
CA PHE A 244 3.96 -46.51 20.91
C PHE A 244 4.66 -46.29 22.25
N THR A 245 5.66 -45.42 22.28
CA THR A 245 6.10 -44.73 23.52
C THR A 245 6.65 -43.35 23.14
N PRO A 246 6.22 -42.29 23.83
CA PRO A 246 6.76 -40.94 23.71
C PRO A 246 7.87 -40.66 24.75
N THR A 247 8.47 -39.46 24.63
CA THR A 247 9.38 -38.74 25.56
C THR A 247 10.83 -39.24 25.66
N ASN A 248 11.82 -38.37 25.40
CA ASN A 248 12.49 -37.61 26.47
C ASN A 248 13.50 -36.58 25.92
N ASP A 249 13.65 -35.49 26.68
CA ASP A 249 14.67 -34.45 26.59
C ASP A 249 16.11 -34.98 26.74
N ASN A 250 17.07 -34.36 26.03
CA ASN A 250 18.26 -33.75 26.63
C ASN A 250 19.22 -33.12 25.60
N ASN A 251 19.34 -31.80 25.71
CA ASN A 251 20.58 -31.06 25.98
C ASN A 251 21.91 -31.82 25.83
N ASN A 252 22.77 -31.44 24.88
CA ASN A 252 24.13 -31.00 25.24
C ASN A 252 24.89 -30.26 24.14
N GLN A 253 25.71 -29.34 24.66
CA GLN A 253 26.74 -28.50 24.05
C GLN A 253 27.72 -29.28 23.15
N HIS A 254 28.21 -28.61 22.10
CA HIS A 254 29.63 -28.65 21.76
C HIS A 254 30.07 -27.36 21.06
N GLN A 255 30.96 -26.64 21.75
CA GLN A 255 31.86 -25.64 21.20
C GLN A 255 32.87 -26.31 20.26
N SER A 256 33.33 -25.58 19.25
CA SER A 256 34.71 -25.67 18.74
C SER A 256 35.05 -24.40 17.95
N THR A 257 36.00 -23.67 18.53
CA THR A 257 36.80 -22.55 18.00
C THR A 257 37.73 -22.97 16.87
N THR A 258 38.16 -22.02 16.02
CA THR A 258 39.53 -21.80 15.46
C THR A 258 39.44 -20.79 14.29
N SER A 259 39.84 -19.52 14.46
CA SER A 259 41.19 -18.91 14.35
C SER A 259 41.67 -18.67 12.91
N HIS A 260 41.78 -17.38 12.54
CA HIS A 260 42.59 -16.85 11.43
C HIS A 260 44.10 -17.09 11.67
N PRO A 261 44.92 -16.98 10.61
CA PRO A 261 45.93 -15.93 10.65
C PRO A 261 46.25 -15.23 9.31
N ASN A 262 46.70 -13.98 9.48
CA ASN A 262 47.46 -13.06 8.62
C ASN A 262 46.85 -12.56 7.30
#